data_AF-B4FZD2-F1
#
_entry.id   AF-B4FZD2-F1
#
_cell.length_a   1.000
_cell.length_b   1.000
_cell.length_c   1.000
_cell.angle_alpha   90.00
_cell.angle_beta   90.00
_cell.angle_gamma   90.00
#
_symmetry.space_group_name_H-M   'P 1'
#
loop_
_entity.id
_entity.type
_entity.pdbx_description
1 polymer ?
#
loop_
_entity_poly.entity_id
_entity_poly.type
_entity_poly.pdbx_seq_one_letter_code
_entity_poly.pdbx_strand_id
1 'polypeptide(L)' 'MAGSPTTDLDLLETIADKALKEDSVFVVTSKKSNLDRCKLPIGIRLFVSAGHTELDISRLSSSLKRVSASVLSDYF' A
#
# COMPACT_ATOMS: atom_id res chain seq x y z
N MET A 1 11.54 -16.22 7.88
CA MET A 1 10.98 -15.64 9.12
C MET A 1 9.73 -14.87 8.71
N ALA A 2 8.55 -15.28 9.15
CA ALA A 2 7.35 -14.49 8.89
C ALA A 2 7.40 -13.25 9.80
N GLY A 3 7.28 -12.06 9.21
CA GLY A 3 7.19 -10.80 9.94
C GLY A 3 6.02 -10.83 10.93
N SER A 4 6.11 -10.06 12.01
CA SER A 4 4.98 -9.93 12.91
C SER A 4 3.87 -9.13 12.21
N PRO A 5 2.58 -9.43 12.46
CA PRO A 5 1.47 -8.69 11.85
C PRO A 5 1.52 -7.17 12.11
N THR A 6 2.12 -6.74 13.22
CA THR A 6 2.32 -5.33 13.54
C THR A 6 3.43 -4.72 12.68
N THR A 7 4.54 -5.43 12.51
CA THR A 7 5.66 -4.99 11.65
C THR A 7 5.23 -4.89 10.18
N ASP A 8 4.44 -5.86 9.71
CA ASP A 8 3.91 -5.83 8.34
C ASP A 8 2.96 -4.64 8.14
N LEU A 9 2.15 -4.29 9.15
CA LEU A 9 1.25 -3.14 9.06
C LEU A 9 2.01 -1.81 9.04
N ASP A 10 3.01 -1.64 9.93
CA ASP A 10 3.84 -0.43 10.00
C ASP A 10 4.59 -0.20 8.67
N LEU A 11 5.08 -1.27 8.06
CA LEU A 11 5.73 -1.22 6.74
C LEU A 11 4.76 -0.73 5.65
N LEU A 12 3.54 -1.26 5.63
CA LEU A 12 2.53 -0.83 4.66
C LEU A 12 2.05 0.61 4.93
N GLU A 13 1.99 1.04 6.18
CA GLU A 13 1.65 2.43 6.54
C GLU A 13 2.75 3.38 6.07
N THR A 14 4.02 2.98 6.19
CA THR A 14 5.17 3.72 5.66
C THR A 14 5.09 3.86 4.14
N ILE A 15 4.73 2.79 3.41
CA ILE A 15 4.52 2.84 1.96
C ILE A 15 3.38 3.81 1.61
N ALA A 16 2.26 3.74 2.32
CA ALA A 16 1.11 4.61 2.08
C ALA A 16 1.43 6.09 2.32
N ASP A 17 2.13 6.40 3.42
CA ASP A 17 2.55 7.75 3.76
C ASP A 17 3.55 8.32 2.73
N LYS A 18 4.53 7.51 2.31
CA LYS A 18 5.52 7.92 1.30
C LYS A 18 4.88 8.15 -0.08
N ALA A 19 3.95 7.29 -0.50
CA ALA A 19 3.23 7.44 -1.76
C ALA A 19 2.37 8.72 -1.80
N LEU A 20 1.76 9.08 -0.67
CA LEU A 20 1.01 10.33 -0.54
C LEU A 20 1.94 11.55 -0.62
N LYS A 21 3.06 11.52 0.10
CA LYS A 21 3.99 12.67 0.19
C LYS A 21 4.77 12.92 -1.09
N GLU A 22 5.22 11.87 -1.77
CA GLU A 22 6.08 12.01 -2.95
C GLU A 22 5.27 12.18 -4.24
N ASP A 23 4.17 11.45 -4.38
CA ASP A 23 3.46 11.30 -5.65
C ASP A 23 1.97 11.70 -5.57
N SER A 24 1.50 12.21 -4.42
CA SER A 24 0.09 12.53 -4.18
C SER A 24 -0.86 11.34 -4.42
N VAL A 25 -0.35 10.12 -4.23
CA VAL A 25 -1.12 8.88 -4.37
C VAL A 25 -1.70 8.50 -3.02
N PHE A 26 -3.01 8.66 -2.86
CA PHE A 26 -3.71 8.31 -1.63
C PHE A 26 -4.16 6.84 -1.65
N VAL A 27 -3.62 6.05 -0.72
CA VAL A 27 -3.95 4.63 -0.51
C VAL A 27 -4.16 4.38 0.98
N VAL A 28 -4.89 3.32 1.32
CA VAL A 28 -5.15 2.97 2.72
C VAL A 28 -4.66 1.57 3.05
N THR A 29 -4.08 1.39 4.23
CA THR A 29 -3.73 0.06 4.72
C THR A 29 -4.98 -0.64 5.25
N SER A 30 -5.02 -1.95 5.09
CA SER A 30 -6.06 -2.82 5.65
C SER A 30 -5.47 -3.64 6.78
N LYS A 31 -6.07 -3.50 7.97
CA LYS A 31 -5.75 -4.35 9.12
C LYS A 31 -6.28 -5.76 8.90
N LYS A 32 -5.63 -6.72 9.53
CA LYS A 32 -6.11 -8.11 9.55
C LYS A 32 -7.52 -8.15 10.15
N SER A 33 -8.48 -8.70 9.43
CA SER A 33 -9.86 -8.84 9.89
C SER A 33 -10.43 -10.21 9.52
N ASN A 34 -11.41 -10.67 10.29
CA ASN A 34 -12.23 -11.82 9.89
C ASN A 34 -13.54 -11.29 9.31
N LEU A 35 -13.80 -11.57 8.03
CA LEU A 35 -15.10 -11.31 7.40
C LEU A 35 -15.67 -12.67 6.98
N ASP A 36 -16.83 -13.03 7.53
CA ASP A 36 -17.52 -14.29 7.24
C ASP A 36 -16.61 -15.55 7.34
N ARG A 37 -15.85 -15.66 8.44
CA ARG A 37 -14.86 -16.73 8.70
C ARG A 37 -13.65 -16.74 7.75
N CYS A 38 -13.57 -15.84 6.78
CA CYS A 38 -12.38 -15.62 5.97
C CYS A 38 -11.40 -14.65 6.66
N LYS A 39 -10.14 -15.08 6.82
CA LYS A 39 -9.05 -14.22 7.26
C LYS A 39 -8.64 -13.32 6.09
N LEU A 40 -9.00 -12.04 6.16
CA LEU A 40 -8.49 -11.06 5.21
C LEU A 40 -7.02 -10.75 5.55
N PRO A 41 -6.11 -10.80 4.56
CA PRO A 41 -4.70 -10.52 4.79
C PRO A 41 -4.49 -9.05 5.14
N ILE A 42 -3.37 -8.77 5.79
CA ILE A 42 -2.83 -7.41 5.88
C ILE A 42 -2.38 -7.00 4.48
N GLY A 43 -2.73 -5.80 4.06
CA GLY A 43 -2.45 -5.36 2.69
C GLY A 43 -2.79 -3.90 2.46
N ILE A 44 -2.51 -3.42 1.25
CA ILE A 44 -2.90 -2.08 0.81
C ILE A 44 -4.20 -2.20 0.02
N ARG A 45 -5.18 -1.38 0.39
CA ARG A 45 -6.42 -1.20 -0.36
C ARG A 45 -6.32 0.09 -1.14
N LEU A 46 -6.57 -0.04 -2.44
CA LEU A 46 -6.46 1.06 -3.38
C LEU A 46 -7.87 1.54 -3.78
N PHE A 47 -8.12 2.84 -3.60
CA PHE A 47 -9.34 3.48 -4.08
C PHE A 47 -8.95 4.54 -5.10
N VAL A 48 -9.38 4.37 -6.35
CA VAL A 48 -9.15 5.34 -7.41
C VAL A 48 -10.42 6.19 -7.54
N SER A 49 -10.53 7.24 -6.73
CA SER A 49 -11.69 8.14 -6.76
C SER A 49 -11.55 9.28 -7.76
N ALA A 50 -10.32 9.62 -8.18
CA ALA A 50 -10.01 10.77 -9.04
C ALA A 50 -9.19 10.42 -10.30
N GLY A 51 -8.95 9.14 -10.57
CA GLY A 51 -8.33 8.70 -11.82
C GLY A 51 -9.39 8.73 -12.93
N HIS A 52 -9.31 9.71 -13.82
CA HIS A 52 -10.30 9.89 -14.90
C HIS A 52 -9.87 9.19 -16.20
N THR A 53 -8.62 8.74 -16.28
CA THR A 53 -8.02 8.11 -17.47
C THR A 53 -7.18 6.88 -17.11
N GLU A 54 -6.93 6.02 -18.10
CA GLU A 54 -5.98 4.90 -17.98
C GLU A 54 -4.55 5.38 -17.62
N LEU A 55 -4.19 6.58 -18.09
CA LEU A 55 -2.92 7.21 -17.75
C LEU A 55 -2.81 7.52 -16.26
N ASP A 56 -3.90 7.91 -15.60
CA ASP A 56 -3.89 8.15 -14.15
C ASP A 56 -3.65 6.86 -13.37
N ILE A 57 -4.29 5.76 -13.79
CA ILE A 57 -4.12 4.44 -13.17
C ILE A 57 -2.69 3.92 -13.37
N SER A 58 -2.15 4.04 -14.58
CA SER A 58 -0.77 3.60 -14.88
C SER A 58 0.28 4.41 -14.12
N ARG A 59 0.09 5.73 -13.97
CA ARG A 59 0.94 6.60 -13.15
C ARG A 59 0.91 6.20 -11.68
N LEU A 60 -0.27 5.98 -11.14
CA LEU A 60 -0.45 5.50 -9.77
C LEU A 60 0.24 4.14 -9.55
N SER A 61 0.08 3.20 -10.47
CA SER A 61 0.72 1.88 -10.40
C SER A 61 2.25 1.98 -10.42
N SER A 62 2.79 2.83 -11.30
CA SER A 62 4.22 3.09 -11.40
C SER A 62 4.80 3.74 -10.14
N SER A 63 4.10 4.74 -9.61
CA SER A 63 4.43 5.40 -8.33
C SER A 63 4.48 4.39 -7.19
N LEU A 64 3.41 3.61 -7.00
CA LEU A 64 3.32 2.64 -5.92
C LEU A 64 4.43 1.59 -6.01
N LYS A 65 4.76 1.12 -7.23
CA LYS A 65 5.87 0.18 -7.45
C LYS A 65 7.21 0.78 -7.02
N ARG A 66 7.50 2.02 -7.44
CA ARG A 66 8.76 2.72 -7.11
C ARG A 66 8.88 2.98 -5.60
N VAL A 67 7.84 3.52 -4.99
CA VAL A 67 7.81 3.81 -3.55
C VAL A 67 7.97 2.52 -2.74
N SER A 68 7.23 1.47 -3.09
CA SER A 68 7.33 0.17 -2.41
C SER A 68 8.75 -0.40 -2.53
N ALA A 69 9.36 -0.35 -3.72
CA ALA A 69 10.73 -0.82 -3.92
C ALA A 69 11.74 -0.03 -3.06
N SER A 70 11.57 1.29 -2.95
CA SER A 70 12.42 2.12 -2.09
C SER A 70 12.28 1.75 -0.61
N VAL A 71 11.05 1.67 -0.09
CA VAL A 71 10.83 1.33 1.33
C VAL A 71 11.35 -0.08 1.64
N LEU A 72 11.14 -1.05 0.75
CA LEU A 72 11.62 -2.42 0.94
C LEU A 72 13.15 -2.51 0.88
N SER A 73 13.81 -1.70 0.06
CA SER A 73 15.28 -1.65 0.00
C SER A 73 15.90 -1.05 1.26
N ASP A 74 15.20 -0.17 1.97
CA ASP A 74 15.64 0.36 3.26
C ASP A 74 15.35 -0.62 4.41
N TYR A 75 14.48 -1.61 4.17
CA TYR A 75 14.02 -2.59 5.16
C TYR A 75 14.84 -3.90 5.16
N PHE A 76 15.42 -4.29 4.02
CA PHE A 76 16.27 -5.49 3.86
C PHE A 76 17.74 -5.13 3.67
#